data_AF-A0A3D2RP43-F1
#
_entry.id   AF-A0A3D2RP43-F1
#
_cell.length_a   1.000
_cell.length_b   1.000
_cell.length_c   1.000
_cell.angle_alpha   90.00
_cell.angle_beta   90.00
_cell.angle_gamma   90.00
#
_symmetry.space_group_name_H-M   'P 1'
#
loop_
_entity.id
_entity.type
_entity.pdbx_description
1 polymer ?
#
loop_
_entity_poly.entity_id
_entity_poly.type
_entity_poly.pdbx_seq_one_letter_code
_entity_poly.pdbx_strand_id
1 'polypeptide(L)' 'KQGYIADRTLATTIYLALALGKPIFLEGEPGVGKTEVAKVMASILGTDLIRLQCYEGLD' A
#
# COMPACT_ATOMS: atom_id res chain seq x y z
N LYS A 1 14.59 -8.98 -4.66
CA LYS A 1 14.86 -8.05 -3.55
C LYS A 1 14.10 -6.78 -3.85
N GLN A 2 13.19 -6.40 -2.96
CA GLN A 2 12.20 -5.38 -3.22
C GLN A 2 12.83 -4.08 -2.71
N GLY A 3 13.15 -3.15 -3.61
CA GLY A 3 13.95 -1.95 -3.32
C GLY A 3 13.23 -0.88 -2.51
N TYR A 4 12.22 -1.26 -1.73
CA TYR A 4 11.39 -0.35 -0.96
C TYR A 4 11.82 -0.36 0.51
N ILE A 5 12.13 0.81 1.04
CA ILE A 5 12.51 0.99 2.44
C ILE A 5 11.33 1.67 3.13
N ALA A 6 10.63 0.91 3.97
CA ALA A 6 9.59 1.44 4.83
C ALA A 6 10.21 1.97 6.13
N ASP A 7 9.65 3.06 6.66
CA ASP A 7 9.90 3.41 8.05
C ASP A 7 9.23 2.39 8.99
N ARG A 8 9.60 2.46 10.28
CA ARG A 8 9.08 1.54 11.29
C ARG A 8 7.57 1.67 11.48
N THR A 9 7.04 2.87 11.36
CA THR A 9 5.62 3.16 11.58
C THR A 9 4.78 2.49 10.51
N LEU A 10 5.11 2.70 9.23
CA LEU A 10 4.46 2.08 8.08
C LEU A 10 4.56 0.56 8.14
N ALA A 11 5.75 0.02 8.42
CA ALA A 11 5.95 -1.42 8.55
C ALA A 11 5.06 -2.02 9.66
N THR A 12 4.96 -1.34 10.81
CA THR A 12 4.11 -1.79 11.92
C THR A 12 2.63 -1.74 11.56
N THR A 13 2.16 -0.67 10.93
CA THR A 13 0.76 -0.52 10.49
C THR A 13 0.38 -1.62 9.49
N ILE A 14 1.24 -1.88 8.49
CA ILE A 14 1.04 -2.96 7.51
C ILE A 14 0.96 -4.32 8.20
N TYR A 15 1.90 -4.60 9.11
CA TYR A 15 1.91 -5.85 9.86
C TYR A 15 0.60 -6.06 10.64
N LEU A 16 0.15 -5.04 11.38
CA LEU A 16 -1.07 -5.13 12.18
C LEU A 16 -2.32 -5.30 11.31
N ALA A 17 -2.40 -4.61 10.18
CA ALA A 17 -3.53 -4.76 9.27
C ALA A 17 -3.64 -6.17 8.68
N LEU A 18 -2.50 -6.76 8.29
CA LEU A 18 -2.44 -8.15 7.84
C LEU A 18 -2.85 -9.12 8.96
N ALA A 19 -2.31 -8.93 10.17
CA ALA A 19 -2.61 -9.78 11.32
C ALA A 19 -4.10 -9.71 11.75
N LEU A 20 -4.73 -8.55 11.59
CA LEU A 20 -6.13 -8.31 11.98
C LEU A 20 -7.12 -8.53 10.83
N GLY A 21 -6.66 -8.76 9.60
CA GLY A 21 -7.51 -8.84 8.42
C GLY A 21 -8.30 -7.55 8.17
N LYS A 22 -7.67 -6.38 8.39
CA LYS A 22 -8.30 -5.06 8.23
C LYS A 22 -7.69 -4.30 7.05
N PRO A 23 -8.50 -3.54 6.28
CA PRO A 23 -7.96 -2.70 5.20
C PRO A 23 -7.15 -1.53 5.76
N ILE A 24 -6.19 -1.04 4.97
CA ILE A 24 -5.42 0.17 5.27
C ILE A 24 -5.77 1.25 4.25
N PHE A 25 -5.96 2.47 4.77
CA PHE A 25 -5.94 3.68 3.97
C PHE A 25 -4.62 4.42 4.20
N LEU A 26 -3.92 4.79 3.12
CA LEU A 26 -2.61 5.45 3.17
C LEU A 26 -2.71 6.88 2.67
N GLU A 27 -2.54 7.85 3.58
CA GLU A 27 -2.53 9.28 3.29
C GLU A 27 -1.12 9.88 3.28
N GLY A 28 -0.97 11.07 2.70
CA GLY A 28 0.21 11.92 2.84
C GLY A 28 0.53 12.71 1.56
N GLU A 29 1.70 13.35 1.53
CA GLU A 29 2.15 14.15 0.39
C GLU A 29 2.40 13.33 -0.90
N PRO A 30 2.26 13.93 -2.09
CA PRO A 30 2.69 13.32 -3.33
C PRO A 30 4.18 12.90 -3.28
N GLY A 31 4.51 11.75 -3.88
CA GLY A 31 5.91 11.29 -3.98
C GLY A 31 6.48 10.52 -2.78
N VAL A 32 5.76 10.40 -1.65
CA VAL A 32 6.23 9.64 -0.46
C VAL A 32 6.16 8.11 -0.59
N GLY A 33 5.92 7.58 -1.80
CA GLY A 33 5.93 6.13 -2.05
C GLY A 33 4.65 5.36 -1.76
N LYS A 34 3.49 6.03 -1.58
CA LYS A 34 2.17 5.38 -1.38
C LYS A 34 1.80 4.36 -2.47
N THR A 35 2.02 4.70 -3.73
CA THR A 35 1.75 3.77 -4.83
C THR A 35 2.77 2.63 -4.86
N GLU A 36 4.02 2.92 -4.49
CA GLU A 36 5.09 1.94 -4.54
C GLU A 36 4.94 0.87 -3.45
N VAL A 37 4.49 1.25 -2.25
CA VAL A 37 4.21 0.27 -1.20
C VAL A 37 3.12 -0.71 -1.62
N ALA A 38 2.08 -0.28 -2.34
CA ALA A 38 1.05 -1.18 -2.83
C ALA A 38 1.61 -2.25 -3.81
N LYS A 39 2.51 -1.85 -4.72
CA LYS A 39 3.20 -2.79 -5.64
C LYS A 39 4.09 -3.77 -4.89
N VAL A 40 4.86 -3.28 -3.93
CA VAL A 40 5.77 -4.10 -3.11
C VAL A 40 4.97 -5.10 -2.30
N MET A 41 3.88 -4.67 -1.67
CA MET A 41 3.02 -5.56 -0.89
C MET A 41 2.36 -6.64 -1.77
N ALA A 42 1.86 -6.28 -2.95
CA ALA A 42 1.32 -7.26 -3.90
C ALA A 42 2.37 -8.31 -4.30
N SER A 43 3.61 -7.88 -4.58
CA SER A 43 4.73 -8.78 -4.88
C SER A 43 5.12 -9.68 -3.70
N ILE A 44 5.11 -9.16 -2.46
CA ILE A 44 5.44 -9.93 -1.25
C ILE A 44 4.36 -10.97 -0.97
N LEU A 45 3.09 -10.60 -1.14
CA LEU A 45 1.94 -11.47 -0.87
C LEU A 45 1.64 -12.43 -2.04
N GLY A 46 2.30 -12.27 -3.18
CA GLY A 46 2.04 -13.08 -4.37
C GLY A 46 0.62 -12.92 -4.90
N THR A 47 0.07 -11.70 -4.84
CA THR A 47 -1.32 -11.39 -5.19
C THR A 47 -1.39 -10.32 -6.26
N ASP A 48 -2.56 -10.18 -6.89
CA ASP A 48 -2.80 -9.20 -7.94
C ASP A 48 -2.92 -7.79 -7.34
N LEU A 49 -2.27 -6.81 -7.98
CA LEU A 49 -2.47 -5.40 -7.67
C LEU A 49 -3.54 -4.81 -8.61
N ILE A 50 -4.73 -4.57 -8.08
CA ILE A 50 -5.79 -3.86 -8.80
C ILE A 50 -5.63 -2.36 -8.55
N ARG A 51 -5.42 -1.58 -9.62
CA ARG A 51 -5.31 -0.11 -9.56
C ARG A 51 -6.54 0.54 -10.17
N LEU A 52 -7.33 1.19 -9.33
CA LEU A 52 -8.44 2.05 -9.74
C LEU A 52 -8.03 3.51 -9.54
N GLN A 53 -8.20 4.32 -10.56
CA GLN A 53 -7.94 5.75 -10.49
C GLN A 53 -9.27 6.48 -10.47
N CYS A 54 -9.64 7.00 -9.31
CA CYS A 54 -10.88 7.77 -9.14
C CYS A 54 -10.67 9.20 -9.65
N TYR A 55 -11.58 9.65 -10.50
CA TYR A 55 -11.67 11.02 -11.00
C TYR A 55 -13.15 11.44 -10.98
N GLU A 56 -13.43 12.74 -11.00
CA GLU A 56 -14.82 13.22 -11.00
C GLU A 56 -15.57 12.72 -12.26
N GLY A 57 -16.74 12.12 -12.08
CA GLY A 57 -17.54 11.53 -13.16
C GLY A 57 -17.35 10.01 -13.36
N LEU A 58 -16.68 9.33 -12.43
CA LEU A 58 -16.74 7.87 -12.24
C LEU A 58 -17.98 7.51 -11.39
N ASP A 59 -19.17 7.59 -11.99
CA ASP A 59 -20.38 6.93 -11.48
C ASP A 59 -20.63 5.61 -12.24
#